data_AF-A0A352RYG7-F1
#
_entry.id   AF-A0A352RYG7-F1
#
_cell.length_a   1.000
_cell.length_b   1.000
_cell.length_c   1.000
_cell.angle_alpha   90.00
_cell.angle_beta   90.00
_cell.angle_gamma   90.00
#
_symmetry.space_group_name_H-M   'P 1'
#
loop_
_entity.id
_entity.type
_entity.pdbx_description
1 polymer ?
#
loop_
_entity_poly.entity_id
_entity_poly.type
_entity_poly.pdbx_seq_one_letter_code
_entity_poly.pdbx_strand_id
1 'polypeptide(L)'
;ILAIGVLSVVVWAHHMFVSGMNPYFGFFFATTTLIIAVPTAIKVYNWVITLWQGDIHFSVPMLFAIAFISTFVIGGLTGLFLGNVSVDIPLSNTYFVVAHFHMVMGVSPILVVFGGIYHWYPKVTGRLLNDTLGRIHFWITFVGTYA
;
A
#
# COMPACT_ATOMS: atom_id res chain seq x y z
N ILE A 1 -2.25 -14.35 -1.49
CA ILE A 1 -0.77 -14.17 -1.43
C ILE A 1 -0.10 -14.97 -2.55
N LEU A 2 -0.36 -16.28 -2.67
CA LEU A 2 0.21 -17.12 -3.74
C LEU A 2 -0.02 -16.56 -5.14
N ALA A 3 -1.26 -16.14 -5.48
CA ALA A 3 -1.56 -15.54 -6.78
C ALA A 3 -0.70 -14.28 -7.07
N ILE A 4 -0.52 -13.39 -6.08
CA ILE A 4 0.32 -12.20 -6.20
C ILE A 4 1.79 -12.60 -6.37
N GLY A 5 2.26 -13.57 -5.57
CA GLY A 5 3.66 -14.03 -5.64
C GLY A 5 3.99 -14.65 -7.00
N VAL A 6 3.12 -15.49 -7.55
CA VAL A 6 3.31 -16.06 -8.89
C VAL A 6 3.26 -14.98 -9.97
N LEU A 7 2.27 -14.09 -9.94
CA LEU A 7 2.16 -13.01 -10.93
C LEU A 7 3.30 -11.99 -10.84
N SER A 8 3.91 -11.78 -9.67
CA SER A 8 4.98 -10.80 -9.50
C SER A 8 6.23 -11.07 -10.35
N VAL A 9 6.41 -12.30 -10.84
CA VAL A 9 7.52 -12.65 -11.73
C VAL A 9 7.27 -12.26 -13.20
N VAL A 10 6.06 -11.80 -13.56
CA VAL A 10 5.64 -11.47 -14.94
C VAL A 10 5.08 -10.05 -15.10
N VAL A 11 5.50 -9.12 -14.25
CA VAL A 11 5.02 -7.71 -14.29
C VAL A 11 6.12 -6.67 -14.42
N TRP A 12 7.39 -7.03 -14.25
CA TRP A 12 8.50 -6.08 -14.13
C TRP A 12 8.59 -5.02 -15.25
N ALA A 13 8.20 -5.38 -16.48
CA ALA A 13 8.37 -4.50 -17.63
C ALA A 13 7.40 -3.31 -17.65
N HIS A 14 6.44 -3.21 -16.71
CA HIS A 14 5.65 -1.98 -16.55
C HIS A 14 6.50 -0.76 -16.19
N HIS A 15 7.70 -0.95 -15.63
CA HIS A 15 8.65 0.15 -15.41
C HIS A 15 9.42 0.57 -16.67
N MET A 16 9.14 -0.06 -17.81
CA MET A 16 9.87 0.14 -19.06
C MET A 16 8.96 0.63 -20.19
N PHE A 17 7.72 1.06 -19.92
CA PHE A 17 6.77 1.43 -20.99
C PHE A 17 7.29 2.55 -21.91
N VAL A 18 8.15 3.43 -21.39
CA VAL A 18 8.80 4.50 -22.18
C VAL A 18 10.12 4.09 -22.83
N SER A 19 10.53 2.82 -22.75
CA SER A 19 11.82 2.36 -23.28
C SER A 19 11.85 2.18 -24.81
N GLY A 20 10.74 2.44 -25.50
CA GLY A 20 10.57 2.10 -26.92
C GLY A 20 10.26 0.62 -27.19
N MET A 21 9.75 -0.11 -26.19
CA MET A 21 9.36 -1.52 -26.35
C MET A 21 8.23 -1.70 -27.38
N ASN A 22 8.12 -2.92 -27.93
CA ASN A 22 7.01 -3.26 -28.82
C ASN A 22 5.65 -3.04 -28.12
N PRO A 23 4.67 -2.35 -28.74
CA PRO A 23 3.39 -2.04 -28.10
C PRO A 23 2.60 -3.28 -27.63
N TYR A 24 2.61 -4.38 -28.37
CA TYR A 24 1.92 -5.62 -27.95
C TYR A 24 2.53 -6.21 -26.69
N PHE A 25 3.85 -6.09 -26.54
CA PHE A 25 4.55 -6.49 -25.34
C PHE A 25 4.18 -5.57 -24.16
N GLY A 26 4.09 -4.26 -24.39
CA GLY A 26 3.59 -3.30 -23.41
C GLY A 26 2.18 -3.63 -22.93
N PHE A 27 1.25 -3.91 -23.83
CA PHE A 27 -0.13 -4.28 -23.46
C PHE A 27 -0.22 -5.61 -22.71
N PHE A 28 0.64 -6.59 -23.02
CA PHE A 28 0.74 -7.82 -22.24
C PHE A 28 1.11 -7.51 -20.78
N PHE A 29 2.17 -6.72 -20.55
CA PHE A 29 2.61 -6.36 -19.19
C PHE A 29 1.63 -5.44 -18.47
N ALA A 30 0.93 -4.56 -19.19
CA ALA A 30 -0.16 -3.77 -18.62
C ALA A 30 -1.27 -4.67 -18.09
N THR A 31 -1.68 -5.65 -18.90
CA THR A 31 -2.73 -6.60 -18.51
C THR A 31 -2.32 -7.42 -17.29
N THR A 32 -1.12 -8.02 -17.29
CA THR A 32 -0.66 -8.82 -16.14
C THR A 32 -0.50 -7.97 -14.87
N THR A 33 -0.03 -6.73 -14.99
CA THR A 33 0.10 -5.78 -13.88
C THR A 33 -1.28 -5.43 -13.29
N LEU A 34 -2.26 -5.12 -14.14
CA LEU A 34 -3.61 -4.78 -13.67
C LEU A 34 -4.34 -5.97 -13.04
N ILE A 35 -4.07 -7.21 -13.47
CA ILE A 35 -4.63 -8.42 -12.84
C ILE A 35 -4.19 -8.54 -11.38
N ILE A 36 -3.00 -8.08 -10.99
CA ILE A 36 -2.54 -8.10 -9.58
C ILE A 36 -3.45 -7.27 -8.67
N ALA A 37 -4.15 -6.27 -9.22
CA ALA A 37 -5.09 -5.45 -8.43
C ALA A 37 -6.24 -6.29 -7.87
N VAL A 38 -6.68 -7.35 -8.55
CA VAL A 38 -7.82 -8.19 -8.12
C VAL A 38 -7.54 -8.92 -6.79
N PRO A 39 -6.51 -9.78 -6.67
CA PRO A 39 -6.22 -10.44 -5.40
C PRO A 39 -5.80 -9.46 -4.31
N THR A 40 -5.25 -8.29 -4.68
CA THR A 40 -4.92 -7.22 -3.72
C THR A 40 -6.18 -6.57 -3.16
N ALA A 41 -7.15 -6.23 -4.01
CA ALA A 41 -8.44 -5.68 -3.61
C ALA A 41 -9.21 -6.65 -2.72
N ILE A 42 -9.22 -7.96 -3.05
CA ILE A 42 -9.86 -8.99 -2.21
C ILE A 42 -9.29 -8.97 -0.79
N LYS A 43 -7.97 -8.81 -0.62
CA LYS A 43 -7.37 -8.68 0.72
C LYS A 43 -7.88 -7.44 1.46
N VAL A 44 -7.94 -6.29 0.78
CA VAL A 44 -8.46 -5.05 1.37
C VAL A 44 -9.92 -5.21 1.78
N TYR A 45 -10.77 -5.78 0.91
CA TYR A 45 -12.16 -6.06 1.25
C TYR A 45 -12.30 -7.00 2.44
N ASN A 46 -11.49 -8.07 2.50
CA ASN A 46 -11.51 -8.97 3.65
C ASN A 46 -11.17 -8.24 4.96
N TRP A 47 -10.19 -7.32 4.95
CA TRP A 47 -9.88 -6.52 6.15
C TRP A 47 -11.05 -5.60 6.54
N VAL A 48 -11.64 -4.88 5.56
CA VAL A 48 -12.77 -3.97 5.83
C VAL A 48 -14.00 -4.72 6.33
N ILE A 49 -14.33 -5.86 5.72
CA ILE A 49 -15.46 -6.71 6.13
C ILE A 49 -15.21 -7.31 7.52
N THR A 50 -13.97 -7.66 7.86
CA THR A 50 -13.62 -8.13 9.22
C THR A 50 -13.87 -7.06 10.28
N LEU A 51 -13.67 -5.78 9.93
CA LEU A 51 -13.95 -4.65 10.82
C LEU A 51 -15.44 -4.26 10.83
N TRP A 52 -16.18 -4.60 9.77
CA TRP A 52 -17.60 -4.25 9.65
C TRP A 52 -18.44 -4.97 10.72
N GLN A 53 -19.25 -4.21 11.44
CA GLN A 53 -20.03 -4.67 12.61
C GLN A 53 -19.17 -5.25 13.75
N GLY A 54 -17.86 -4.98 13.76
CA GLY A 54 -16.97 -5.34 14.87
C GLY A 54 -17.06 -4.35 16.04
N ASP A 55 -16.71 -4.83 17.24
CA ASP A 55 -16.46 -3.98 18.41
C ASP A 55 -15.01 -3.48 18.38
N ILE A 56 -14.79 -2.37 17.66
CA ILE A 56 -13.43 -1.88 17.38
C ILE A 56 -12.91 -1.02 18.54
N HIS A 57 -11.90 -1.52 19.23
CA HIS A 57 -11.12 -0.73 20.18
C HIS A 57 -9.99 0.03 19.48
N PHE A 58 -10.09 1.37 19.47
CA PHE A 58 -9.08 2.29 18.89
C PHE A 58 -7.82 2.42 19.76
N SER A 59 -7.12 1.30 19.95
CA SER A 59 -5.76 1.25 20.47
C SER A 59 -4.75 1.79 19.45
N VAL A 60 -3.54 2.17 19.89
CA VAL A 60 -2.48 2.67 18.99
C VAL A 60 -2.19 1.72 17.81
N PRO A 61 -2.05 0.39 17.99
CA PRO A 61 -1.89 -0.53 16.84
C PRO A 61 -3.07 -0.50 15.85
N MET A 62 -4.31 -0.40 16.36
CA MET A 62 -5.50 -0.35 15.50
C MET A 62 -5.54 0.93 14.67
N LEU A 63 -5.12 2.06 15.24
CA LEU A 63 -4.99 3.32 14.51
C LEU A 63 -4.02 3.19 13.32
N PHE A 64 -2.82 2.62 13.55
CA PHE A 64 -1.86 2.35 12.49
C PHE A 64 -2.37 1.36 11.43
N ALA A 65 -3.11 0.32 11.85
CA ALA A 65 -3.69 -0.65 10.92
C ALA A 65 -4.75 -0.02 9.99
N ILE A 66 -5.62 0.83 10.54
CA ILE A 66 -6.65 1.54 9.74
C ILE A 66 -5.98 2.57 8.82
N ALA A 67 -4.97 3.30 9.31
CA ALA A 67 -4.20 4.23 8.49
C ALA A 67 -3.46 3.53 7.34
N PHE A 68 -2.93 2.33 7.58
CA PHE A 68 -2.38 1.48 6.53
C PHE A 68 -3.43 1.17 5.46
N ILE A 69 -4.63 0.72 5.85
CA ILE A 69 -5.70 0.42 4.87
C ILE A 69 -6.01 1.67 4.01
N SER A 70 -6.13 2.84 4.64
CA SER A 70 -6.38 4.11 3.94
C SER A 70 -5.27 4.47 2.95
N THR A 71 -4.03 4.56 3.42
CA THR A 71 -2.87 4.96 2.60
C THR A 71 -2.57 3.95 1.49
N PHE A 72 -2.74 2.65 1.77
CA PHE A 72 -2.53 1.57 0.81
C PHE A 72 -3.58 1.59 -0.30
N VAL A 73 -4.85 1.86 0.02
CA VAL A 73 -5.90 2.01 -0.99
C VAL A 73 -5.63 3.23 -1.87
N ILE A 74 -5.31 4.38 -1.28
CA ILE A 74 -5.04 5.60 -2.04
C ILE A 74 -3.83 5.43 -2.96
N GLY A 75 -2.72 4.90 -2.45
CA GLY A 75 -1.54 4.58 -3.27
C GLY A 75 -1.80 3.47 -4.30
N GLY A 76 -2.60 2.47 -3.96
CA GLY A 76 -2.98 1.38 -4.87
C GLY A 76 -3.82 1.87 -6.05
N LEU A 77 -4.77 2.79 -5.81
CA LEU A 77 -5.60 3.38 -6.86
C LEU A 77 -4.77 4.17 -7.88
N THR A 78 -3.76 4.93 -7.44
CA THR A 78 -2.86 5.63 -8.37
C THR A 78 -2.03 4.67 -9.22
N GLY A 79 -1.72 3.48 -8.69
CA GLY A 79 -1.04 2.42 -9.44
C GLY A 79 -1.84 1.85 -10.60
N LEU A 80 -3.17 1.93 -10.56
CA LEU A 80 -4.02 1.51 -11.68
C LEU A 80 -3.84 2.41 -12.91
N PHE A 81 -3.53 3.69 -12.70
CA PHE A 81 -3.19 4.62 -13.78
C PHE A 81 -1.82 4.27 -14.39
N LEU A 82 -0.81 4.05 -13.55
CA LEU A 82 0.54 3.69 -13.99
C LEU A 82 0.63 2.28 -14.59
N GLY A 83 -0.30 1.39 -14.26
CA GLY A 83 -0.43 0.07 -14.89
C GLY A 83 -0.94 0.13 -16.34
N ASN A 84 -1.41 1.28 -16.83
CA ASN A 84 -1.92 1.46 -18.17
C ASN A 84 -0.88 2.18 -19.05
N VAL A 85 -0.45 1.54 -20.14
CA VAL A 85 0.58 2.06 -21.06
C VAL A 85 0.24 3.47 -21.59
N SER A 86 -1.02 3.71 -21.99
CA SER A 86 -1.42 5.00 -22.57
C SER A 86 -1.41 6.14 -21.56
N VAL A 87 -1.57 5.82 -20.28
CA VAL A 87 -1.58 6.80 -19.18
C VAL A 87 -0.19 6.95 -18.56
N ASP A 88 0.60 5.87 -18.50
CA ASP A 88 1.95 5.88 -17.94
C ASP A 88 2.92 6.68 -18.80
N ILE A 89 2.84 6.62 -20.13
CA ILE A 89 3.75 7.36 -21.03
C ILE A 89 3.88 8.86 -20.66
N PRO A 90 2.78 9.63 -20.51
CA PRO A 90 2.88 11.03 -20.08
C PRO A 90 3.16 11.23 -18.58
N LEU A 91 2.95 10.22 -17.73
CA LEU A 91 3.19 10.32 -16.28
C LEU A 91 4.57 9.82 -15.85
N SER A 92 5.26 9.06 -16.70
CA SER A 92 6.56 8.48 -16.44
C SER A 92 7.57 9.56 -16.08
N ASN A 93 8.38 9.29 -15.05
CA ASN A 93 9.38 10.21 -14.50
C ASN A 93 8.83 11.55 -13.98
N THR A 94 7.53 11.63 -13.70
CA THR A 94 6.92 12.79 -13.00
C THR A 94 6.75 12.52 -11.51
N TYR A 95 6.40 13.57 -10.76
CA TYR A 95 6.04 13.44 -9.34
C TYR A 95 4.83 12.54 -9.09
N PHE A 96 4.02 12.21 -10.09
CA PHE A 96 2.93 11.25 -9.94
C PHE A 96 3.46 9.85 -9.59
N VAL A 97 4.53 9.40 -10.27
CA VAL A 97 5.17 8.10 -9.98
C VAL A 97 5.82 8.10 -8.61
N VAL A 98 6.47 9.22 -8.24
CA VAL A 98 7.07 9.41 -6.91
C VAL A 98 6.00 9.31 -5.83
N ALA A 99 4.89 10.03 -5.97
CA ALA A 99 3.78 10.01 -5.02
C ALA A 99 3.13 8.62 -4.90
N HIS A 100 2.86 7.96 -6.03
CA HIS A 100 2.36 6.58 -6.05
C HIS A 100 3.24 5.63 -5.23
N PHE A 101 4.54 5.61 -5.54
CA PHE A 101 5.50 4.72 -4.89
C PHE A 101 5.62 5.04 -3.39
N HIS A 102 5.74 6.31 -3.02
CA HIS A 102 5.84 6.69 -1.60
C HIS A 102 4.59 6.33 -0.81
N MET A 103 3.39 6.47 -1.39
CA MET A 103 2.17 6.07 -0.68
C MET A 103 2.09 4.56 -0.45
N VAL A 104 2.35 3.74 -1.48
CA VAL A 104 2.13 2.28 -1.41
C VAL A 104 3.32 1.49 -0.88
N MET A 105 4.56 1.89 -1.18
CA MET A 105 5.80 1.21 -0.77
C MET A 105 6.55 1.92 0.37
N GLY A 106 6.39 3.23 0.51
CA GLY A 106 7.02 3.98 1.60
C GLY A 106 6.14 4.01 2.86
N VAL A 107 5.09 4.83 2.81
CA VAL A 107 4.18 5.13 3.92
C VAL A 107 3.44 3.89 4.41
N SER A 108 2.75 3.17 3.52
CA SER A 108 1.89 2.05 3.93
C SER A 108 2.65 0.98 4.72
N PRO A 109 3.83 0.48 4.27
CA PRO A 109 4.59 -0.51 5.05
C PRO A 109 5.13 0.05 6.36
N ILE A 110 5.58 1.31 6.40
CA ILE A 110 6.06 1.95 7.63
C ILE A 110 4.96 1.99 8.69
N LEU A 111 3.72 2.34 8.31
CA LEU A 111 2.58 2.36 9.23
C LEU A 111 2.30 0.96 9.81
N VAL A 112 2.37 -0.10 8.99
CA VAL A 112 2.22 -1.49 9.47
C VAL A 112 3.35 -1.88 10.40
N VAL A 113 4.60 -1.50 10.09
CA VAL A 113 5.75 -1.77 10.96
C VAL A 113 5.57 -1.09 12.31
N PHE A 114 5.16 0.18 12.34
CA PHE A 114 4.87 0.88 13.60
C PHE A 114 3.73 0.23 14.38
N GLY A 115 2.61 -0.09 13.72
CA GLY A 115 1.50 -0.82 14.36
C GLY A 115 1.95 -2.16 14.94
N GLY A 116 2.77 -2.90 14.21
CA GLY A 116 3.37 -4.15 14.63
C GLY A 116 4.29 -3.99 15.85
N ILE A 117 5.14 -2.95 15.85
CA ILE A 117 5.98 -2.62 17.01
C ILE A 117 5.08 -2.36 18.22
N TYR A 118 4.10 -1.45 18.15
CA TYR A 118 3.21 -1.19 19.29
C TYR A 118 2.45 -2.42 19.76
N HIS A 119 2.07 -3.33 18.86
CA HIS A 119 1.35 -4.55 19.19
C HIS A 119 2.23 -5.60 19.87
N TRP A 120 3.44 -5.85 19.34
CA TRP A 120 4.32 -6.92 19.83
C TRP A 120 5.37 -6.46 20.85
N TYR A 121 5.54 -5.15 21.07
CA TYR A 121 6.50 -4.62 22.05
C TYR A 121 6.37 -5.24 23.45
N PRO A 122 5.15 -5.42 24.02
CA PRO A 122 5.00 -6.06 25.33
C PRO A 122 5.41 -7.54 25.32
N LYS A 123 5.18 -8.23 24.20
CA LYS A 123 5.56 -9.64 24.05
C LYS A 123 7.08 -9.83 23.99
N VAL A 124 7.78 -8.90 23.34
CA VAL A 124 9.24 -8.95 23.16
C VAL A 124 9.98 -8.44 24.40
N THR A 125 9.49 -7.38 25.04
CA THR A 125 10.24 -6.67 26.10
C THR A 125 9.67 -6.86 27.51
N GLY A 126 8.44 -7.36 27.64
CA GLY A 126 7.71 -7.42 28.91
C GLY A 126 7.22 -6.06 29.42
N ARG A 127 7.32 -4.98 28.63
CA ARG A 127 6.93 -3.61 29.02
C ARG A 127 5.83 -3.06 28.14
N LEU A 128 5.00 -2.19 28.71
CA LEU A 128 4.00 -1.42 27.96
C LEU A 128 4.58 -0.07 27.53
N LEU A 129 4.27 0.36 26.31
CA LEU A 129 4.54 1.72 25.85
C LEU A 129 3.47 2.67 26.37
N ASN A 130 3.80 3.96 26.44
CA ASN A 130 2.85 5.00 26.84
C ASN A 130 1.81 5.24 25.72
N ASP A 131 0.53 5.09 26.04
CA ASP A 131 -0.57 5.20 25.07
C ASP A 131 -0.72 6.64 24.53
N THR A 132 -0.58 7.66 25.38
CA THR A 132 -0.67 9.07 24.97
C THR A 132 0.41 9.44 23.96
N LEU A 133 1.66 9.08 24.24
CA LEU A 133 2.77 9.32 23.31
C LEU A 133 2.60 8.50 22.02
N GLY A 134 2.06 7.27 22.11
CA GLY A 134 1.74 6.46 20.94
C GLY A 134 0.69 7.09 20.03
N ARG A 135 -0.35 7.71 20.60
CA ARG A 135 -1.37 8.46 19.84
C ARG A 135 -0.80 9.73 19.20
N ILE A 136 0.07 10.46 19.90
CA ILE A 136 0.74 11.65 19.35
C ILE A 136 1.62 11.24 18.16
N HIS A 137 2.45 10.20 18.33
CA HIS A 137 3.27 9.65 17.26
C HIS A 137 2.40 9.26 16.06
N PHE A 138 1.31 8.52 16.29
CA PHE A 138 0.37 8.17 15.23
C PHE A 138 -0.15 9.39 14.46
N TRP A 139 -0.68 10.42 15.14
CA TRP A 139 -1.30 11.55 14.47
C TRP A 139 -0.30 12.42 13.71
N ILE A 140 0.89 12.64 14.26
CA ILE A 140 1.96 13.38 13.57
C ILE A 140 2.35 12.62 12.29
N THR A 141 2.58 11.31 12.39
CA THR A 141 2.93 10.49 11.23
C THR A 141 1.80 10.48 10.22
N PHE A 142 0.57 10.19 10.62
CA PHE A 142 -0.57 10.05 9.71
C PHE A 142 -0.89 11.35 8.97
N VAL A 143 -1.00 12.48 9.67
CA VAL A 143 -1.27 13.77 9.03
C VAL A 143 -0.09 14.18 8.15
N GLY A 144 1.14 13.98 8.61
CA GLY A 144 2.35 14.27 7.83
C GLY A 144 2.48 13.46 6.54
N THR A 145 1.81 12.31 6.42
CA THR A 145 1.82 11.52 5.17
C THR A 145 0.95 12.10 4.06
N TYR A 146 0.03 13.01 4.38
CA TYR A 146 -0.86 13.67 3.42
C TYR A 146 -0.54 15.15 3.19
N ALA A 147 0.48 15.68 3.87
CA ALA A 147 0.95 17.06 3.72
C ALA A 147 2.04 17.14 2.63
#